data_AF-A0A9D1ENN2-F1
#
_entry.id   AF-A0A9D1ENN2-F1
#
_cell.length_a   1.000
_cell.length_b   1.000
_cell.length_c   1.000
_cell.angle_alpha   90.00
_cell.angle_beta   90.00
_cell.angle_gamma   90.00
#
_symmetry.space_group_name_H-M   'P 1'
#
loop_
_entity.id
_entity.type
_entity.pdbx_description
1 polymer ?
#
loop_
_entity_poly.entity_id
_entity_poly.type
_entity_poly.pdbx_seq_one_letter_code
_entity_poly.pdbx_strand_id
1 'polypeptide(L)' 'MFEWIAANIGTIVVSIILIGIVAAIVVVLVKNKKKGKSSCGCNCGCCPMNGTCHKSSEQ' A
#
# COMPACT_ATOMS: atom_id res chain seq x y z
N MET A 1 31.69 -18.72 8.16
CA MET A 1 30.29 -18.25 7.94
C MET A 1 29.96 -17.02 8.76
N PHE A 2 30.30 -16.94 10.05
CA PHE A 2 30.05 -15.75 10.89
C PHE A 2 30.75 -14.47 10.41
N GLU A 3 31.95 -14.56 9.87
CA GLU A 3 32.70 -13.42 9.29
C GLU A 3 31.95 -12.71 8.15
N TRP A 4 31.24 -13.46 7.30
CA TRP A 4 30.45 -12.87 6.22
C TRP A 4 29.24 -12.11 6.75
N ILE A 5 28.60 -12.63 7.80
CA ILE A 5 27.49 -11.95 8.47
C ILE A 5 28.01 -10.69 9.15
N ALA A 6 29.16 -10.75 9.85
CA ALA A 6 29.77 -9.60 10.51
C ALA A 6 30.18 -8.50 9.50
N ALA A 7 30.75 -8.87 8.36
CA ALA A 7 31.13 -7.92 7.31
C ALA A 7 29.93 -7.26 6.61
N ASN A 8 28.79 -7.96 6.53
CA ASN A 8 27.59 -7.49 5.83
C ASN A 8 26.44 -7.11 6.78
N ILE A 9 26.70 -7.01 8.09
CA ILE A 9 25.66 -6.77 9.09
C ILE A 9 24.91 -5.46 8.86
N GLY A 10 25.62 -4.41 8.44
CA GLY A 10 25.02 -3.12 8.09
C GLY A 10 24.03 -3.25 6.93
N THR A 11 24.41 -3.95 5.86
CA THR A 11 23.55 -4.19 4.69
C THR A 11 22.30 -4.99 5.06
N ILE A 12 22.43 -5.99 5.94
CA ILE A 12 21.31 -6.80 6.43
C ILE A 12 20.34 -5.95 7.25
N VAL A 13 20.85 -5.07 8.13
CA VAL A 13 20.00 -4.17 8.93
C VAL A 13 19.25 -3.18 8.02
N VAL A 14 19.94 -2.56 7.07
CA VAL A 14 19.31 -1.62 6.13
C VAL A 14 18.26 -2.31 5.27
N SER A 15 18.51 -3.54 4.80
CA SER A 15 17.55 -4.28 3.98
C SER A 15 16.28 -4.64 4.76
N ILE A 16 16.39 -5.05 6.03
CA ILE A 16 15.25 -5.32 6.90
C ILE A 16 14.40 -4.07 7.10
N ILE A 17 15.04 -2.92 7.35
CA ILE A 17 14.33 -1.64 7.52
C ILE A 17 13.58 -1.28 6.23
N LEU A 18 14.24 -1.40 5.08
CA LEU A 18 13.64 -1.10 3.78
C LEU A 18 12.41 -1.98 3.51
N ILE A 19 12.53 -3.29 3.75
CA ILE A 19 11.43 -4.25 3.62
C ILE A 19 10.29 -3.90 4.58
N GLY A 20 10.60 -3.52 5.83
CA GLY A 20 9.62 -3.10 6.82
C GLY A 20 8.82 -1.87 6.36
N ILE A 21 9.49 -0.86 5.80
CA ILE A 21 8.84 0.35 5.26
C ILE A 21 7.93 -0.01 4.08
N VAL A 22 8.41 -0.81 3.13
CA VAL A 22 7.61 -1.24 1.96
C VAL A 22 6.38 -2.04 2.41
N ALA A 23 6.56 -2.98 3.34
CA ALA A 23 5.45 -3.76 3.89
C ALA A 23 4.42 -2.86 4.60
N ALA A 24 4.88 -1.88 5.39
CA ALA A 24 4.01 -0.92 6.05
C ALA A 24 3.18 -0.11 5.04
N ILE A 25 3.81 0.38 3.96
CA ILE A 25 3.12 1.10 2.89
C ILE A 25 2.05 0.21 2.24
N VAL A 26 2.40 -1.03 1.87
CA VAL A 26 1.44 -1.97 1.27
C VAL A 26 0.27 -2.26 2.22
N VAL A 27 0.54 -2.48 3.50
CA VAL A 27 -0.51 -2.69 4.51
C VAL A 27 -1.42 -1.47 4.64
N VAL A 28 -0.85 -0.26 4.67
CA VAL A 28 -1.62 0.99 4.71
C VAL A 28 -2.48 1.12 3.46
N LEU A 29 -1.94 0.83 2.27
CA LEU A 29 -2.68 0.86 1.02
C LEU A 29 -3.83 -0.16 1.01
N VAL A 30 -3.59 -1.40 1.44
CA VAL A 30 -4.64 -2.43 1.51
C VAL A 30 -5.72 -2.06 2.54
N LYS A 31 -5.33 -1.53 3.71
CA LYS A 31 -6.27 -1.05 4.74
C LYS A 31 -7.06 0.15 4.23
N ASN A 32 -6.44 1.08 3.51
CA ASN A 32 -7.11 2.23 2.90
C ASN A 32 -8.10 1.79 1.82
N LYS A 33 -7.72 0.83 0.96
CA LYS A 33 -8.63 0.23 -0.03
C LYS A 33 -9.82 -0.46 0.64
N LYS A 34 -9.59 -1.26 1.70
CA LYS A 34 -10.67 -1.90 2.48
C LYS A 34 -11.59 -0.88 3.16
N LYS A 35 -11.07 0.27 3.56
CA LYS A 35 -11.85 1.39 4.13
C LYS A 35 -12.54 2.26 3.06
N GLY A 36 -12.55 1.84 1.79
CA GLY A 36 -13.18 2.60 0.71
C GLY A 36 -12.45 3.88 0.31
N LYS A 37 -11.23 4.11 0.82
CA LYS A 37 -10.38 5.22 0.37
C LYS A 37 -9.74 4.85 -0.96
N SER A 38 -10.50 5.02 -2.04
CA SER A 38 -10.01 5.00 -3.41
C SER A 38 -9.05 6.17 -3.64
N SER A 39 -8.16 6.05 -4.63
CA SER A 39 -7.30 7.16 -5.08
C SER A 39 -8.10 8.41 -5.49
N CYS A 40 -9.39 8.24 -5.76
CA CYS A 40 -10.36 9.34 -5.77
C CYS A 40 -10.68 9.67 -4.30
N GLY A 41 -9.98 10.64 -3.72
CA GLY A 41 -10.15 11.07 -2.32
C GLY A 41 -11.53 11.68 -1.99
N CYS A 42 -12.52 11.51 -2.85
CA CYS A 42 -13.86 12.08 -2.73
C CYS A 42 -14.84 11.02 -2.22
N ASN A 43 -15.71 11.42 -1.30
CA ASN A 43 -16.99 10.76 -1.08
C ASN A 43 -17.66 10.58 -2.46
N CYS A 44 -17.69 9.36 -3.01
CA CYS A 44 -18.26 9.09 -4.34
C CYS A 44 -19.74 9.50 -4.46
N GLY A 45 -20.42 9.79 -3.35
CA GLY A 45 -21.76 10.38 -3.32
C GLY A 45 -21.87 11.78 -3.94
N CYS A 46 -20.77 12.54 -4.08
CA CYS A 46 -20.75 13.86 -4.74
C CYS A 46 -19.67 13.99 -5.82
N CYS A 47 -19.10 12.88 -6.30
CA CYS A 47 -18.14 12.94 -7.40
C CYS A 47 -18.86 13.34 -8.69
N PRO A 48 -18.44 14.39 -9.43
CA PRO A 48 -19.07 14.79 -10.69
C PRO A 48 -18.95 13.72 -11.80
N MET A 49 -18.12 12.68 -11.58
CA MET A 49 -18.05 11.47 -12.40
C MET A 49 -18.73 10.23 -11.77
N ASN A 50 -19.63 10.40 -10.78
CA ASN A 50 -20.31 9.26 -10.14
C ASN A 50 -21.11 8.38 -11.13
N GLY A 51 -21.64 8.97 -12.21
CA GLY A 51 -22.47 8.30 -13.21
C GLY A 51 -21.70 7.42 -14.19
N THR A 52 -20.37 7.56 -14.27
CA THR A 52 -19.50 6.77 -15.15
C THR A 52 -18.57 5.83 -14.37
N CYS A 53 -18.18 6.18 -13.14
CA CYS A 53 -17.32 5.33 -12.31
C CYS A 53 -18.01 4.06 -11.80
N HIS A 54 -19.33 4.05 -11.64
CA HIS A 54 -20.14 2.85 -11.39
C HIS A 54 -21.15 2.69 -12.52
N LYS A 55 -20.77 2.01 -13.61
CA LYS A 55 -21.78 1.37 -14.45
C LYS A 55 -22.36 0.22 -13.64
N SER A 56 -23.60 0.39 -13.14
CA SER A 56 -24.43 -0.75 -12.81
C SER A 56 -24.63 -1.58 -14.09
N SER A 57 -23.75 -2.55 -14.31
CA SER A 57 -24.25 -3.81 -14.83
C SER A 57 -25.04 -4.42 -13.67
N GLU A 58 -26.36 -4.39 -13.78
CA GLU A 58 -27.27 -5.44 -13.28
C GLU A 58 -26.59 -6.46 -12.35
N GLN A 59 -26.64 -6.20 -11.04
CA GLN A 59 -26.92 -7.15 -9.94
C GLN A 59 -26.86 -6.45 -8.57
#